data_AF-J3JUL3-F1
#
_entry.id   AF-J3JUL3-F1
#
_cell.length_a   1.000
_cell.length_b   1.000
_cell.length_c   1.000
_cell.angle_alpha   90.00
_cell.angle_beta   90.00
_cell.angle_gamma   90.00
#
_symmetry.space_group_name_H-M   'P 1'
#
loop_
_entity.id
_entity.type
_entity.pdbx_description
1 polymer ?
#
loop_
_entity_poly.entity_id
_entity_poly.type
_entity_poly.pdbx_seq_one_letter_code
_entity_poly.pdbx_strand_id
1 'polypeptide(L)'
;MRILEGKSGKQVLKDISKEIIHQICGIVDVNALEINQDAEVTALYPTAFLMEHNCLSNTKHMFDNADKGYTITIRASLPIAKGDHISTMYTHALWGTQARREHLRETKYFSCKCLRCADPTELGTYLSALKCIGTQDDEPCGGIQLPIDPLDDNTEWACNKCDAKLTNHEVCFLVNQIGEEVDNVQLSNPTVRELDSILTKMLNFVHPNHYHVYSVKHSLVQLYGYQQGYMPNQLSDDIIAKKATMCRELLEITKKIDPANARLPLYSGVLLHELYLANMILIKRKWDLGIKTKVKSINVLLQECQSALSQALRVLENERNSPAGEKLISLVKFSGTEFEKFVSRNKIDLSGVTTGKSN
;
A
#
# COMPACT_ATOMS: atom_id res chain seq x y z
N MET A 1 -21.40 17.45 -29.35
CA MET A 1 -21.15 18.57 -30.29
C MET A 1 -22.35 19.50 -30.44
N ARG A 2 -23.49 19.09 -31.01
CA ARG A 2 -24.66 19.96 -31.24
C ARG A 2 -25.15 20.76 -30.02
N ILE A 3 -25.06 20.21 -28.80
CA ILE A 3 -25.46 20.91 -27.57
C ILE A 3 -24.46 22.01 -27.16
N LEU A 4 -23.15 21.76 -27.30
CA LEU A 4 -22.09 22.73 -26.97
C LEU A 4 -21.98 23.81 -28.06
N GLU A 5 -22.12 23.42 -29.32
CA GLU A 5 -22.15 24.33 -30.47
C GLU A 5 -23.42 25.18 -30.46
N GLY A 6 -24.57 24.58 -30.11
CA GLY A 6 -25.82 25.31 -29.91
C GLY A 6 -25.78 26.30 -28.76
N LYS A 7 -25.06 25.99 -27.67
CA LYS A 7 -24.86 26.92 -26.53
C LYS A 7 -23.83 28.02 -26.80
N SER A 8 -22.80 27.74 -27.59
CA SER A 8 -21.68 28.68 -27.82
C SER A 8 -21.79 29.47 -29.13
N GLY A 9 -22.67 29.07 -30.05
CA GLY A 9 -22.80 29.67 -31.39
C GLY A 9 -21.57 29.49 -32.28
N LYS A 10 -20.61 28.67 -31.86
CA LYS A 10 -19.35 28.41 -32.55
C LYS A 10 -19.21 26.93 -32.83
N GLN A 11 -18.73 26.58 -34.02
CA GLN A 11 -18.26 25.22 -34.29
C GLN A 11 -17.10 24.91 -33.35
N VAL A 12 -17.24 23.88 -32.52
CA VAL A 12 -16.29 23.57 -31.43
C VAL A 12 -15.12 22.75 -31.96
N LEU A 13 -15.38 21.77 -32.84
CA LEU A 13 -14.34 21.09 -33.64
C LEU A 13 -14.48 21.51 -35.10
N LYS A 14 -13.57 22.37 -35.56
CA LYS A 14 -13.52 22.80 -36.97
C LYS A 14 -12.93 21.75 -37.90
N ASP A 15 -12.04 20.91 -37.37
CA ASP A 15 -11.38 19.82 -38.08
C ASP A 15 -11.73 18.49 -37.40
N ILE A 16 -12.26 17.56 -38.17
CA ILE A 16 -12.64 16.20 -37.76
C ILE A 16 -11.95 15.15 -38.64
N SER A 17 -10.81 15.51 -39.23
CA SER A 17 -9.94 14.60 -39.95
C SER A 17 -9.53 13.41 -39.08
N LYS A 18 -9.20 12.30 -39.73
CA LYS A 18 -8.77 11.08 -39.04
C LYS A 18 -7.54 11.36 -38.15
N GLU A 19 -6.66 12.23 -38.63
CA GLU A 19 -5.43 12.65 -37.98
C GLU A 19 -5.73 13.38 -36.67
N ILE A 20 -6.64 14.35 -36.67
CA ILE A 20 -7.05 15.08 -35.45
C ILE A 20 -7.75 14.15 -34.46
N ILE A 21 -8.64 13.28 -34.94
CA ILE A 21 -9.32 12.32 -34.05
C ILE A 21 -8.31 11.38 -33.38
N HIS A 22 -7.37 10.83 -34.14
CA HIS A 22 -6.31 9.97 -33.60
C HIS A 22 -5.43 10.72 -32.58
N GLN A 23 -5.11 11.99 -32.84
CA GLN A 23 -4.36 12.82 -31.90
C GLN A 23 -5.12 13.03 -30.58
N ILE A 24 -6.42 13.33 -30.65
CA ILE A 24 -7.27 13.49 -29.46
C ILE A 24 -7.32 12.18 -28.66
N CYS A 25 -7.51 11.04 -29.34
CA CYS A 25 -7.47 9.73 -28.69
C CYS A 25 -6.15 9.50 -27.95
N GLY A 26 -5.01 9.78 -28.58
CA GLY A 26 -3.69 9.65 -27.94
C GLY A 26 -3.50 10.60 -26.74
N ILE A 27 -4.01 11.83 -26.81
CA ILE A 27 -3.98 12.77 -25.67
C ILE A 27 -4.77 12.21 -24.49
N VAL A 28 -5.99 11.72 -24.74
CA VAL A 28 -6.86 11.14 -23.71
C VAL A 28 -6.22 9.88 -23.11
N ASP A 29 -5.75 8.95 -23.94
CA ASP A 29 -5.12 7.69 -23.53
C ASP A 29 -3.92 7.91 -22.60
N VAL A 30 -3.06 8.88 -22.93
CA VAL A 30 -1.82 9.12 -22.18
C VAL A 30 -2.05 10.03 -20.97
N ASN A 31 -2.89 11.05 -21.05
CA ASN A 31 -2.93 12.14 -20.07
C ASN A 31 -4.18 12.17 -19.19
N ALA A 32 -5.20 11.39 -19.52
CA ALA A 32 -6.41 11.40 -18.70
C ALA A 32 -6.19 10.67 -17.37
N LEU A 33 -6.85 11.18 -16.33
CA LEU A 33 -6.90 10.58 -15.00
C LEU A 33 -8.27 9.98 -14.78
N GLU A 34 -8.29 8.74 -14.29
CA GLU A 34 -9.49 8.07 -13.84
C GLU A 34 -9.84 8.53 -12.42
N ILE A 35 -11.11 8.86 -12.22
CA ILE A 35 -11.67 9.29 -10.95
C ILE A 35 -12.81 8.34 -10.65
N ASN A 36 -12.62 7.53 -9.61
CA ASN A 36 -13.58 6.51 -9.16
C ASN A 36 -13.98 6.85 -7.72
N GLN A 37 -14.77 7.90 -7.56
CA GLN A 37 -15.30 8.37 -6.27
C GLN A 37 -16.83 8.20 -6.25
N ASP A 38 -17.57 9.27 -6.53
CA ASP A 38 -19.03 9.31 -6.62
C ASP A 38 -19.56 8.90 -8.00
N ALA A 39 -18.70 8.90 -9.02
CA ALA A 39 -18.93 8.30 -10.32
C ALA A 39 -17.59 7.82 -10.92
N GLU A 40 -17.67 7.02 -11.98
CA GLU A 40 -16.53 6.64 -12.82
C GLU A 40 -16.38 7.70 -13.92
N VAL A 41 -15.36 8.56 -13.80
CA VAL A 41 -15.12 9.68 -14.71
C VAL A 41 -13.67 9.71 -15.17
N THR A 42 -13.46 10.06 -16.43
CA THR A 42 -12.15 10.31 -17.02
C THR A 42 -11.97 11.81 -17.24
N ALA A 43 -10.92 12.40 -16.65
CA ALA A 43 -10.71 13.84 -16.68
C ALA A 43 -9.31 14.23 -17.18
N LEU A 44 -9.23 15.34 -17.92
CA LEU A 44 -7.99 15.93 -18.40
C LEU A 44 -7.68 17.21 -17.62
N TYR A 45 -6.47 17.28 -17.06
CA TYR A 45 -6.00 18.42 -16.27
C TYR A 45 -4.72 19.00 -16.88
N PRO A 46 -4.82 20.12 -17.62
CA PRO A 46 -3.72 20.68 -18.42
C PRO A 46 -2.39 20.90 -17.71
N THR A 47 -2.45 21.18 -16.41
CA THR A 47 -1.26 21.43 -15.58
C THR A 47 -0.78 20.16 -14.88
N ALA A 48 -1.69 19.26 -14.49
CA ALA A 48 -1.35 18.09 -13.69
C ALA A 48 -0.63 17.02 -14.52
N PHE A 49 -0.98 16.87 -15.80
CA PHE A 49 -0.35 15.86 -16.67
C PHE A 49 1.15 16.14 -16.94
N LEU A 50 1.63 17.35 -16.64
CA LEU A 50 3.04 17.73 -16.82
C LEU A 50 3.96 17.04 -15.80
N MET A 51 3.42 16.60 -14.65
CA MET A 51 4.20 15.91 -13.62
C MET A 51 4.60 14.53 -14.13
N GLU A 52 5.90 14.23 -14.08
CA GLU A 52 6.42 12.94 -14.52
C GLU A 52 6.16 11.82 -13.52
N HIS A 53 6.42 10.59 -13.95
CA HIS A 53 6.35 9.43 -13.10
C HIS A 53 7.60 9.24 -12.23
N ASN A 54 7.39 8.97 -10.94
CA ASN A 54 8.37 8.35 -10.07
C ASN A 54 7.67 7.35 -9.13
N CYS A 55 8.24 6.15 -8.95
CA CYS A 55 7.71 5.17 -7.99
C CYS A 55 7.89 5.63 -6.53
N LEU A 56 8.68 6.68 -6.28
CA LEU A 56 8.80 7.40 -5.02
C LEU A 56 8.37 8.86 -5.24
N SER A 57 7.09 9.06 -5.55
CA SER A 57 6.54 10.38 -5.86
C SER A 57 6.63 11.34 -4.68
N ASN A 58 6.98 12.60 -4.97
CA ASN A 58 7.04 13.69 -3.97
C ASN A 58 5.77 14.56 -3.93
N THR A 59 4.74 14.16 -4.67
CA THR A 59 3.41 14.76 -4.58
C THR A 59 2.35 13.71 -4.28
N LYS A 60 1.18 14.19 -3.84
CA LYS A 60 -0.07 13.45 -3.80
C LYS A 60 -1.19 14.29 -4.40
N HIS A 61 -2.18 13.65 -4.98
CA HIS A 61 -3.33 14.32 -5.56
C HIS A 61 -4.62 13.86 -4.90
N MET A 62 -5.61 14.75 -4.87
CA MET A 62 -6.98 14.49 -4.44
C MET A 62 -7.92 15.08 -5.47
N PHE A 63 -9.08 14.45 -5.61
CA PHE A 63 -10.19 14.99 -6.37
C PHE A 63 -11.30 15.41 -5.40
N ASP A 64 -11.90 16.56 -5.69
CA ASP A 64 -13.20 16.91 -5.14
C ASP A 64 -14.32 16.10 -5.84
N ASN A 65 -15.50 16.02 -5.21
CA ASN A 65 -16.66 15.30 -5.75
C ASN A 65 -17.30 16.04 -6.96
N ALA A 66 -18.31 15.43 -7.58
CA ALA A 66 -19.01 15.97 -8.75
C ALA A 66 -19.61 17.38 -8.51
N ASP A 67 -20.08 17.68 -7.31
CA ASP A 67 -20.67 18.98 -6.94
C ASP A 67 -19.69 20.16 -7.07
N LYS A 68 -18.39 19.88 -6.96
CA LYS A 68 -17.28 20.82 -7.13
C LYS A 68 -16.54 20.63 -8.45
N GLY A 69 -17.15 19.89 -9.39
CA GLY A 69 -16.65 19.72 -10.74
C GLY A 69 -15.34 18.94 -10.85
N TYR A 70 -15.08 18.01 -9.93
CA TYR A 70 -13.86 17.19 -9.94
C TYR A 70 -12.57 18.01 -9.97
N THR A 71 -12.46 19.05 -9.14
CA THR A 71 -11.22 19.83 -9.07
C THR A 71 -10.08 18.96 -8.54
N ILE A 72 -8.93 18.95 -9.23
CA ILE A 72 -7.72 18.27 -8.75
C ILE A 72 -6.91 19.20 -7.84
N THR A 73 -6.53 18.71 -6.67
CA THR A 73 -5.58 19.37 -5.77
C THR A 73 -4.31 18.54 -5.68
N ILE A 74 -3.17 19.12 -6.07
CA ILE A 74 -1.84 18.50 -5.94
C ILE A 74 -1.13 19.15 -4.75
N ARG A 75 -0.59 18.32 -3.85
CA ARG A 75 0.19 18.78 -2.70
C ARG A 75 1.55 18.11 -2.68
N ALA A 76 2.58 18.85 -2.31
CA ALA A 76 3.86 18.27 -1.95
C ALA A 76 3.64 17.30 -0.77
N SER A 77 4.14 16.08 -0.92
CA SER A 77 4.06 15.02 0.08
C SER A 77 5.42 14.82 0.77
N LEU A 78 6.50 15.28 0.15
CA LEU A 78 7.86 15.36 0.68
C LEU A 78 8.42 16.78 0.47
N PRO A 79 9.49 17.17 1.18
CA PRO A 79 10.25 18.37 0.86
C PRO A 79 10.74 18.34 -0.59
N ILE A 80 10.59 19.45 -1.32
CA ILE A 80 11.02 19.62 -2.72
C ILE A 80 11.92 20.86 -2.77
N ALA A 81 13.20 20.69 -3.06
CA ALA A 81 14.12 21.82 -3.15
C ALA A 81 13.96 22.57 -4.48
N LYS A 82 14.47 23.81 -4.53
CA LYS A 82 14.46 24.59 -5.77
C LYS A 82 15.31 23.87 -6.83
N GLY A 83 14.69 23.55 -7.96
CA GLY A 83 15.34 22.85 -9.08
C GLY A 83 15.05 21.35 -9.09
N ASP A 84 14.46 20.80 -8.03
CA ASP A 84 14.02 19.41 -8.02
C ASP A 84 12.80 19.21 -8.91
N HIS A 85 12.73 18.00 -9.45
CA HIS A 85 11.61 17.50 -10.25
C HIS A 85 10.35 17.32 -9.40
N ILE A 86 9.18 17.65 -9.96
CA ILE A 86 7.87 17.42 -9.33
C ILE A 86 7.24 16.19 -9.98
N SER A 87 7.01 15.15 -9.18
CA SER A 87 6.64 13.83 -9.68
C SER A 87 5.41 13.25 -8.99
N THR A 88 4.69 12.41 -9.73
CA THR A 88 3.55 11.62 -9.28
C THR A 88 3.75 10.13 -9.60
N MET A 89 2.85 9.27 -9.16
CA MET A 89 2.89 7.83 -9.43
C MET A 89 1.73 7.45 -10.34
N TYR A 90 2.02 6.81 -11.48
CA TYR A 90 1.01 6.36 -12.44
C TYR A 90 0.62 4.90 -12.22
N THR A 91 1.43 4.15 -11.47
CA THR A 91 1.19 2.73 -11.15
C THR A 91 0.55 2.60 -9.76
N HIS A 92 0.22 1.36 -9.39
CA HIS A 92 -0.05 1.03 -7.99
C HIS A 92 1.27 0.91 -7.20
N ALA A 93 1.30 1.39 -5.96
CA ALA A 93 2.53 1.45 -5.16
C ALA A 93 3.04 0.06 -4.75
N LEU A 94 2.14 -0.90 -4.51
CA LEU A 94 2.47 -2.25 -4.07
C LEU A 94 2.91 -3.18 -5.20
N TRP A 95 2.75 -2.83 -6.47
CA TRP A 95 3.23 -3.70 -7.56
C TRP A 95 4.75 -3.86 -7.51
N GLY A 96 5.25 -5.04 -7.91
CA GLY A 96 6.67 -5.31 -8.09
C GLY A 96 7.28 -4.54 -9.26
N THR A 97 8.62 -4.47 -9.33
CA THR A 97 9.32 -3.63 -10.32
C THR A 97 8.94 -3.96 -11.76
N GLN A 98 8.83 -5.25 -12.07
CA GLN A 98 8.46 -5.72 -13.40
C GLN A 98 7.06 -5.25 -13.80
N ALA A 99 6.04 -5.56 -12.98
CA ALA A 99 4.65 -5.16 -13.24
C ALA A 99 4.50 -3.63 -13.39
N ARG A 100 5.22 -2.83 -12.58
CA ARG A 100 5.22 -1.37 -12.73
C ARG A 100 5.80 -0.94 -14.08
N ARG A 101 6.94 -1.51 -14.48
CA ARG A 101 7.62 -1.14 -15.73
C ARG A 101 6.84 -1.58 -16.97
N GLU A 102 6.28 -2.78 -16.95
CA GLU A 102 5.41 -3.30 -18.00
C GLU A 102 4.19 -2.40 -18.19
N HIS A 103 3.46 -2.10 -17.10
CA HIS A 103 2.29 -1.22 -17.17
C HIS A 103 2.64 0.16 -17.76
N LEU A 104 3.76 0.76 -17.37
CA LEU A 104 4.19 2.06 -17.91
C LEU A 104 4.58 2.00 -19.38
N ARG A 105 5.17 0.89 -19.82
CA ARG A 105 5.50 0.67 -21.24
C ARG A 105 4.24 0.54 -22.07
N GLU A 106 3.23 -0.15 -21.56
CA GLU A 106 1.97 -0.39 -22.28
C GLU A 106 1.04 0.82 -22.27
N THR A 107 0.97 1.55 -21.16
CA THR A 107 -0.01 2.64 -21.00
C THR A 107 0.58 4.03 -21.21
N LYS A 108 1.90 4.19 -21.06
CA LYS A 108 2.59 5.49 -21.15
C LYS A 108 3.81 5.46 -22.08
N TYR A 109 4.12 4.32 -22.70
CA TYR A 109 5.17 4.18 -23.71
C TYR A 109 6.60 4.51 -23.22
N PHE A 110 6.87 4.32 -21.92
CA PHE A 110 8.23 4.45 -21.36
C PHE A 110 8.49 3.42 -20.25
N SER A 111 9.77 3.13 -19.99
CA SER A 111 10.19 2.26 -18.88
C SER A 111 10.83 3.07 -17.76
N CYS A 112 10.30 2.97 -16.54
CA CYS A 112 10.80 3.72 -15.39
C CYS A 112 12.21 3.26 -14.97
N LYS A 113 13.06 4.24 -14.64
CA LYS A 113 14.44 4.05 -14.14
C LYS A 113 14.69 4.75 -12.80
N CYS A 114 13.64 5.01 -12.02
CA CYS A 114 13.78 5.65 -10.71
C CYS A 114 14.57 4.77 -9.73
N LEU A 115 15.01 5.35 -8.60
CA LEU A 115 15.80 4.67 -7.58
C LEU A 115 15.21 3.32 -7.15
N ARG A 116 13.89 3.25 -6.96
CA ARG A 116 13.21 2.00 -6.57
C ARG A 116 13.26 0.95 -7.68
N CYS A 117 13.06 1.35 -8.94
CA CYS A 117 13.12 0.42 -10.07
C CYS A 117 14.55 -0.03 -10.39
N ALA A 118 15.57 0.77 -10.06
CA ALA A 118 16.96 0.44 -10.32
C ALA A 118 17.59 -0.44 -9.22
N ASP A 119 16.97 -0.53 -8.05
CA ASP A 119 17.44 -1.34 -6.92
C ASP A 119 16.83 -2.75 -6.96
N PRO A 120 17.63 -3.83 -7.11
CA PRO A 120 17.13 -5.21 -7.09
C PRO A 120 16.34 -5.58 -5.84
N THR A 121 16.65 -4.96 -4.71
CA THR A 121 15.99 -5.22 -3.42
C THR A 121 14.76 -4.34 -3.19
N GLU A 122 14.45 -3.44 -4.12
CA GLU A 122 13.39 -2.43 -4.01
C GLU A 122 13.44 -1.67 -2.68
N LEU A 123 14.57 -1.00 -2.40
CA LEU A 123 14.82 -0.24 -1.17
C LEU A 123 14.98 -1.14 0.06
N GLY A 124 15.57 -2.32 -0.14
CA GLY A 124 15.72 -3.35 0.90
C GLY A 124 14.39 -3.86 1.45
N THR A 125 13.32 -3.79 0.65
CA THR A 125 12.00 -4.35 1.02
C THR A 125 11.85 -5.79 0.56
N TYR A 126 12.55 -6.18 -0.51
CA TYR A 126 12.43 -7.48 -1.17
C TYR A 126 11.00 -7.74 -1.67
N LEU A 127 10.32 -6.68 -2.14
CA LEU A 127 8.90 -6.72 -2.49
C LEU A 127 8.60 -7.64 -3.69
N SER A 128 9.56 -7.84 -4.60
CA SER A 128 9.45 -8.76 -5.73
C SER A 128 10.29 -10.04 -5.58
N ALA A 129 10.94 -10.24 -4.42
CA ALA A 129 11.95 -11.28 -4.28
C ALA A 129 11.35 -12.68 -4.11
N LEU A 130 12.01 -13.69 -4.69
CA LEU A 130 11.65 -15.09 -4.53
C LEU A 130 12.56 -15.78 -3.52
N LYS A 131 12.10 -16.89 -2.93
CA LYS A 131 12.98 -17.81 -2.22
C LYS A 131 13.70 -18.70 -3.22
N CYS A 132 14.97 -18.93 -2.97
CA CYS A 132 15.73 -19.89 -3.77
C CYS A 132 15.29 -21.31 -3.43
N ILE A 133 14.94 -22.09 -4.45
CA ILE A 133 14.56 -23.50 -4.37
C ILE A 133 15.76 -24.46 -4.56
N GLY A 134 16.99 -23.92 -4.65
CA GLY A 134 18.18 -24.71 -4.96
C GLY A 134 18.31 -25.05 -6.44
N THR A 135 19.32 -25.85 -6.75
CA THR A 135 19.48 -26.57 -8.03
C THR A 135 18.80 -27.94 -7.94
N GLN A 136 18.55 -28.61 -9.07
CA GLN A 136 17.71 -29.83 -9.14
C GLN A 136 18.08 -30.94 -8.13
N ASP A 137 19.32 -30.97 -7.64
CA ASP A 137 19.84 -31.99 -6.73
C ASP A 137 20.12 -31.47 -5.29
N ASP A 138 19.86 -30.20 -5.00
CA ASP A 138 20.19 -29.57 -3.71
C ASP A 138 18.95 -29.19 -2.89
N GLU A 139 19.05 -29.35 -1.57
CA GLU A 139 18.10 -28.78 -0.62
C GLU A 139 18.01 -27.25 -0.79
N PRO A 140 16.84 -26.61 -0.51
CA PRO A 140 16.72 -25.16 -0.58
C PRO A 140 17.81 -24.47 0.25
N CYS A 141 18.70 -23.74 -0.42
CA CYS A 141 19.85 -23.09 0.22
C CYS A 141 19.45 -21.95 1.20
N GLY A 142 18.16 -21.65 1.32
CA GLY A 142 17.62 -20.55 2.12
C GLY A 142 18.07 -19.18 1.62
N GLY A 143 18.49 -19.08 0.35
CA GLY A 143 18.86 -17.84 -0.31
C GLY A 143 17.65 -17.12 -0.89
N ILE A 144 17.89 -15.90 -1.36
CA ILE A 144 16.90 -15.03 -1.99
C ILE A 144 17.31 -14.85 -3.46
N GLN A 145 16.34 -15.02 -4.35
CA GLN A 145 16.48 -14.76 -5.78
C GLN A 145 16.09 -13.31 -6.07
N LEU A 146 16.98 -12.59 -6.74
CA LEU A 146 16.80 -11.18 -7.15
C LEU A 146 17.20 -11.00 -8.62
N PRO A 147 16.60 -10.04 -9.34
CA PRO A 147 17.04 -9.70 -10.69
C PRO A 147 18.48 -9.19 -10.67
N ILE A 148 19.31 -9.62 -11.62
CA ILE A 148 20.69 -9.13 -11.78
C ILE A 148 20.67 -7.67 -12.24
N ASP A 149 19.88 -7.36 -13.28
CA ASP A 149 19.61 -6.01 -13.75
C ASP A 149 18.09 -5.76 -13.77
N PRO A 150 17.51 -5.10 -12.74
CA PRO A 150 16.08 -4.83 -12.68
C PRO A 150 15.56 -3.92 -13.80
N LEU A 151 16.46 -3.23 -14.52
CA LEU A 151 16.11 -2.34 -15.63
C LEU A 151 16.17 -3.03 -17.00
N ASP A 152 16.63 -4.28 -17.06
CA ASP A 152 16.59 -5.12 -18.25
C ASP A 152 15.45 -6.15 -18.15
N ASP A 153 14.52 -6.09 -19.10
CA ASP A 153 13.37 -6.98 -19.15
C ASP A 153 13.79 -8.44 -19.46
N ASN A 154 15.02 -8.67 -19.95
CA ASN A 154 15.59 -10.00 -20.21
C ASN A 154 16.56 -10.48 -19.11
N THR A 155 16.64 -9.77 -17.98
CA THR A 155 17.58 -10.12 -16.90
C THR A 155 17.38 -11.56 -16.40
N GLU A 156 18.46 -12.23 -16.06
CA GLU A 156 18.39 -13.40 -15.18
C GLU A 156 18.14 -12.95 -13.73
N TRP A 157 17.63 -13.87 -12.93
CA TRP A 157 17.54 -13.76 -11.49
C TRP A 157 18.57 -14.69 -10.87
N ALA A 158 19.33 -14.19 -9.90
CA ALA A 158 20.40 -14.92 -9.25
C ALA A 158 20.19 -15.03 -7.74
N CYS A 159 20.53 -16.20 -7.21
CA CYS A 159 20.50 -16.43 -5.78
C CYS A 159 21.70 -15.75 -5.11
N ASN A 160 21.50 -15.18 -3.93
CA ASN A 160 22.58 -14.60 -3.14
C ASN A 160 23.42 -15.61 -2.32
N LYS A 161 23.18 -16.93 -2.46
CA LYS A 161 23.86 -17.98 -1.67
C LYS A 161 24.37 -19.17 -2.47
N CYS A 162 23.79 -19.45 -3.63
CA CYS A 162 24.17 -20.57 -4.49
C CYS A 162 24.12 -20.14 -5.95
N ASP A 163 24.53 -21.03 -6.86
CA ASP A 163 24.64 -20.72 -8.29
C ASP A 163 23.30 -20.86 -9.05
N ALA A 164 22.19 -21.11 -8.35
CA ALA A 164 20.88 -21.22 -8.96
C ALA A 164 20.46 -19.90 -9.62
N LYS A 165 20.12 -19.98 -10.90
CA LYS A 165 19.59 -18.89 -11.70
C LYS A 165 18.21 -19.23 -12.27
N LEU A 166 17.41 -18.20 -12.49
CA LEU A 166 16.13 -18.28 -13.17
C LEU A 166 16.09 -17.24 -14.30
N THR A 167 15.45 -17.57 -15.40
CA THR A 167 15.15 -16.58 -16.44
C THR A 167 14.06 -15.63 -15.97
N ASN A 168 14.00 -14.41 -16.53
CA ASN A 168 12.92 -13.48 -16.24
C ASN A 168 11.54 -14.12 -16.50
N HIS A 169 11.40 -14.82 -17.63
CA HIS A 169 10.16 -15.48 -18.04
C HIS A 169 9.65 -16.51 -17.01
N GLU A 170 10.53 -17.35 -16.46
CA GLU A 170 10.16 -18.31 -15.41
C GLU A 170 9.66 -17.60 -14.14
N VAL A 171 10.30 -16.48 -13.79
CA VAL A 171 9.87 -15.65 -12.65
C VAL A 171 8.49 -15.04 -12.92
N CYS A 172 8.25 -14.44 -14.09
CA CYS A 172 6.94 -13.90 -14.46
C CYS A 172 5.85 -14.96 -14.38
N PHE A 173 6.12 -16.14 -14.95
CA PHE A 173 5.17 -17.23 -14.98
C PHE A 173 4.77 -17.65 -13.55
N LEU A 174 5.76 -17.86 -12.67
CA LEU A 174 5.50 -18.20 -11.27
C LEU A 174 4.71 -17.10 -10.55
N VAL A 175 5.13 -15.84 -10.70
CA VAL A 175 4.51 -14.70 -10.02
C VAL A 175 3.07 -14.48 -10.49
N ASN A 176 2.80 -14.63 -11.79
CA ASN A 176 1.45 -14.53 -12.35
C ASN A 176 0.54 -15.64 -11.81
N GLN A 177 1.03 -16.88 -11.73
CA GLN A 177 0.27 -17.99 -11.15
C GLN A 177 -0.04 -17.77 -9.67
N ILE A 178 0.91 -17.24 -8.90
CA ILE A 178 0.66 -16.84 -7.50
C ILE A 178 -0.38 -15.71 -7.44
N GLY A 179 -0.29 -14.72 -8.33
CA GLY A 179 -1.24 -13.63 -8.43
C GLY A 179 -2.67 -14.11 -8.69
N GLU A 180 -2.86 -14.98 -9.68
CA GLU A 180 -4.16 -15.58 -9.99
C GLU A 180 -4.76 -16.34 -8.79
N GLU A 181 -3.95 -17.11 -8.07
CA GLU A 181 -4.41 -17.84 -6.87
C GLU A 181 -4.83 -16.87 -5.75
N VAL A 182 -4.05 -15.81 -5.54
CA VAL A 182 -4.36 -14.77 -4.54
C VAL A 182 -5.65 -14.04 -4.90
N ASP A 183 -5.82 -13.63 -6.15
CA ASP A 183 -7.01 -12.92 -6.62
C ASP A 183 -8.25 -13.81 -6.49
N ASN A 184 -8.16 -15.09 -6.87
CA ASN A 184 -9.27 -16.06 -6.75
C ASN A 184 -9.77 -16.20 -5.31
N VAL A 185 -8.85 -16.22 -4.33
CA VAL A 185 -9.21 -16.28 -2.91
C VAL A 185 -9.76 -14.93 -2.43
N GLN A 186 -9.08 -13.81 -2.71
CA GLN A 186 -9.47 -12.49 -2.18
C GLN A 186 -10.79 -11.97 -2.76
N LEU A 187 -11.13 -12.31 -4.01
CA LEU A 187 -12.40 -11.92 -4.64
C LEU A 187 -13.60 -12.73 -4.14
N SER A 188 -13.37 -13.85 -3.44
CA SER A 188 -14.41 -14.80 -3.01
C SER A 188 -14.89 -14.59 -1.56
N ASN A 189 -14.74 -13.37 -0.99
CA ASN A 189 -14.99 -13.08 0.43
C ASN A 189 -14.27 -14.07 1.35
N PRO A 190 -12.92 -14.02 1.39
CA PRO A 190 -12.12 -15.09 1.95
C PRO A 190 -12.30 -15.22 3.45
N THR A 191 -12.13 -16.45 3.94
CA THR A 191 -12.02 -16.74 5.36
C THR A 191 -10.58 -16.64 5.85
N VAL A 192 -10.39 -16.45 7.16
CA VAL A 192 -9.07 -16.52 7.80
C VAL A 192 -8.31 -17.80 7.44
N ARG A 193 -8.99 -18.95 7.37
CA ARG A 193 -8.37 -20.25 7.06
C ARG A 193 -7.82 -20.32 5.64
N GLU A 194 -8.58 -19.80 4.67
CA GLU A 194 -8.16 -19.78 3.26
C GLU A 194 -6.96 -18.85 3.07
N LEU A 195 -6.99 -17.67 3.70
CA LEU A 195 -5.86 -16.75 3.66
C LEU A 195 -4.61 -17.30 4.38
N ASP A 196 -4.75 -17.96 5.53
CA ASP A 196 -3.63 -18.60 6.23
C ASP A 196 -3.04 -19.76 5.40
N SER A 197 -3.90 -20.52 4.71
CA SER A 197 -3.49 -21.62 3.82
C SER A 197 -2.66 -21.12 2.64
N ILE A 198 -3.19 -20.14 1.89
CA ILE A 198 -2.46 -19.58 0.74
C ILE A 198 -1.20 -18.84 1.18
N LEU A 199 -1.24 -18.10 2.30
CA LEU A 199 -0.05 -17.46 2.87
C LEU A 199 1.05 -18.48 3.16
N THR A 200 0.70 -19.59 3.80
CA THR A 200 1.66 -20.67 4.12
C THR A 200 2.26 -21.27 2.86
N LYS A 201 1.45 -21.50 1.82
CA LYS A 201 1.91 -21.99 0.52
C LYS A 201 2.88 -21.00 -0.14
N MET A 202 2.51 -19.73 -0.22
CA MET A 202 3.32 -18.67 -0.84
C MET A 202 4.67 -18.50 -0.16
N LEU A 203 4.70 -18.57 1.17
CA LEU A 203 5.94 -18.44 1.95
C LEU A 203 6.96 -19.55 1.66
N ASN A 204 6.63 -20.61 0.91
CA ASN A 204 7.62 -21.56 0.42
C ASN A 204 8.36 -21.08 -0.84
N PHE A 205 7.73 -20.21 -1.65
CA PHE A 205 8.25 -19.81 -2.95
C PHE A 205 8.71 -18.35 -2.99
N VAL A 206 8.09 -17.47 -2.20
CA VAL A 206 8.38 -16.03 -2.23
C VAL A 206 8.89 -15.50 -0.91
N HIS A 207 9.56 -14.35 -0.96
CA HIS A 207 10.05 -13.68 0.23
C HIS A 207 8.87 -13.27 1.16
N PRO A 208 9.03 -13.26 2.50
CA PRO A 208 7.96 -12.87 3.44
C PRO A 208 7.41 -11.45 3.29
N ASN A 209 8.10 -10.60 2.53
CA ASN A 209 7.70 -9.24 2.18
C ASN A 209 7.18 -9.10 0.74
N HIS A 210 7.08 -10.20 -0.01
CA HIS A 210 6.62 -10.17 -1.40
C HIS A 210 5.26 -9.46 -1.49
N TYR A 211 4.98 -8.67 -2.53
CA TYR A 211 3.77 -7.84 -2.57
C TYR A 211 2.47 -8.64 -2.51
N HIS A 212 2.42 -9.85 -3.07
CA HIS A 212 1.28 -10.75 -2.88
C HIS A 212 1.16 -11.20 -1.41
N VAL A 213 2.27 -11.49 -0.72
CA VAL A 213 2.26 -11.81 0.72
C VAL A 213 1.79 -10.61 1.53
N TYR A 214 2.21 -9.40 1.15
CA TYR A 214 1.73 -8.16 1.73
C TYR A 214 0.20 -8.07 1.60
N SER A 215 -0.36 -8.29 0.41
CA SER A 215 -1.81 -8.25 0.16
C SER A 215 -2.58 -9.22 1.07
N VAL A 216 -2.15 -10.49 1.10
CA VAL A 216 -2.79 -11.53 1.92
C VAL A 216 -2.69 -11.20 3.41
N LYS A 217 -1.51 -10.78 3.89
CA LYS A 217 -1.33 -10.34 5.28
C LYS A 217 -2.23 -9.15 5.62
N HIS A 218 -2.36 -8.17 4.72
CA HIS A 218 -3.21 -6.99 4.91
C HIS A 218 -4.70 -7.37 5.03
N SER A 219 -5.18 -8.35 4.25
CA SER A 219 -6.53 -8.91 4.43
C SER A 219 -6.66 -9.69 5.74
N LEU A 220 -5.68 -10.53 6.09
CA LEU A 220 -5.71 -11.34 7.31
C LEU A 220 -5.86 -10.50 8.58
N VAL A 221 -5.10 -9.41 8.71
CA VAL A 221 -5.18 -8.56 9.91
C VAL A 221 -6.56 -7.93 10.10
N GLN A 222 -7.29 -7.66 9.02
CA GLN A 222 -8.66 -7.13 9.02
C GLN A 222 -9.71 -8.20 9.36
N LEU A 223 -9.41 -9.49 9.17
CA LEU A 223 -10.34 -10.58 9.52
C LEU A 223 -10.14 -11.09 10.95
N TYR A 224 -8.90 -11.09 11.44
CA TYR A 224 -8.63 -11.43 12.84
C TYR A 224 -9.34 -10.44 13.78
N GLY A 225 -10.23 -10.94 14.64
CA GLY A 225 -11.06 -10.12 15.52
C GLY A 225 -12.46 -9.81 14.97
N TYR A 226 -12.75 -10.17 13.72
CA TYR A 226 -14.01 -9.82 13.04
C TYR A 226 -14.75 -11.03 12.45
N GLN A 227 -14.06 -12.14 12.16
CA GLN A 227 -14.69 -13.38 11.71
C GLN A 227 -15.07 -14.30 12.88
N GLN A 228 -16.23 -14.97 12.79
CA GLN A 228 -16.62 -16.01 13.74
C GLN A 228 -15.56 -17.11 13.83
N GLY A 229 -15.22 -17.51 15.06
CA GLY A 229 -14.11 -18.42 15.36
C GLY A 229 -12.77 -17.70 15.59
N TYR A 230 -12.70 -16.41 15.23
CA TYR A 230 -11.54 -15.54 15.37
C TYR A 230 -11.90 -14.22 16.08
N MET A 231 -12.99 -14.20 16.84
CA MET A 231 -13.37 -13.06 17.69
C MET A 231 -12.31 -12.77 18.76
N PRO A 232 -12.23 -11.55 19.32
CA PRO A 232 -11.23 -11.20 20.33
C PRO A 232 -11.25 -12.09 21.57
N ASN A 233 -12.37 -12.71 21.93
CA ASN A 233 -12.48 -13.67 23.03
C ASN A 233 -12.16 -15.13 22.63
N GLN A 234 -12.03 -15.42 21.34
CA GLN A 234 -11.73 -16.73 20.77
C GLN A 234 -10.26 -16.87 20.35
N LEU A 235 -9.53 -15.76 20.21
CA LEU A 235 -8.11 -15.75 19.86
C LEU A 235 -7.20 -15.99 21.06
N SER A 236 -6.11 -16.76 20.88
CA SER A 236 -5.02 -16.84 21.85
C SER A 236 -4.17 -15.56 21.85
N ASP A 237 -3.44 -15.32 22.93
CA ASP A 237 -2.49 -14.20 23.02
C ASP A 237 -1.41 -14.29 21.93
N ASP A 238 -0.99 -15.50 21.55
CA ASP A 238 0.00 -15.72 20.49
C ASP A 238 -0.49 -15.27 19.11
N ILE A 239 -1.76 -15.54 18.78
CA ILE A 239 -2.34 -15.09 17.50
C ILE A 239 -2.47 -13.56 17.48
N ILE A 240 -2.87 -12.95 18.60
CA ILE A 240 -2.97 -11.49 18.70
C ILE A 240 -1.59 -10.85 18.61
N ALA A 241 -0.56 -11.45 19.24
CA ALA A 241 0.82 -11.00 19.10
C ALA A 241 1.33 -11.14 17.66
N LYS A 242 1.02 -12.25 16.98
CA LYS A 242 1.33 -12.46 15.56
C LYS A 242 0.66 -11.40 14.68
N LYS A 243 -0.61 -11.06 14.94
CA LYS A 243 -1.32 -9.96 14.25
C LYS A 243 -0.60 -8.62 14.44
N ALA A 244 -0.19 -8.29 15.67
CA ALA A 244 0.54 -7.04 15.92
C ALA A 244 1.91 -7.01 15.19
N THR A 245 2.66 -8.11 15.21
CA THR A 245 3.92 -8.24 14.45
C THR A 245 3.70 -8.06 12.96
N MET A 246 2.67 -8.71 12.40
CA MET A 246 2.29 -8.56 11.00
C MET A 246 1.99 -7.10 10.64
N CYS A 247 1.25 -6.37 11.48
CA CYS A 247 0.98 -4.95 11.26
C CYS A 247 2.28 -4.12 11.21
N ARG A 248 3.22 -4.37 12.14
CA ARG A 248 4.51 -3.66 12.16
C ARG A 248 5.35 -3.95 10.91
N GLU A 249 5.45 -5.22 10.51
CA GLU A 249 6.16 -5.63 9.29
C GLU A 249 5.62 -4.90 8.05
N LEU A 250 4.30 -4.88 7.89
CA LEU A 250 3.65 -4.23 6.75
C LEU A 250 3.84 -2.70 6.79
N LEU A 251 3.79 -2.07 7.97
CA LEU A 251 4.03 -0.63 8.11
C LEU A 251 5.47 -0.24 7.72
N GLU A 252 6.46 -1.06 8.07
CA GLU A 252 7.86 -0.83 7.68
C GLU A 252 8.06 -0.95 6.16
N ILE A 253 7.37 -1.89 5.51
CA ILE A 253 7.36 -2.01 4.05
C ILE A 253 6.73 -0.75 3.43
N THR A 254 5.55 -0.37 3.88
CA THR A 254 4.80 0.78 3.34
C THR A 254 5.59 2.08 3.49
N LYS A 255 6.25 2.29 4.62
CA LYS A 255 7.10 3.46 4.86
C LYS A 255 8.27 3.57 3.89
N LYS A 256 8.79 2.45 3.36
CA LYS A 256 9.88 2.46 2.38
C LYS A 256 9.39 2.76 0.96
N ILE A 257 8.24 2.21 0.56
CA ILE A 257 7.73 2.33 -0.83
C ILE A 257 6.79 3.52 -1.05
N ASP A 258 6.20 4.04 0.03
CA ASP A 258 5.34 5.22 0.02
C ASP A 258 5.57 6.05 1.31
N PRO A 259 6.78 6.64 1.47
CA PRO A 259 7.19 7.32 2.71
C PRO A 259 6.27 8.47 3.12
N ALA A 260 5.58 9.08 2.15
CA ALA A 260 4.69 10.20 2.38
C ALA A 260 3.20 9.81 2.53
N ASN A 261 2.89 8.51 2.48
CA ASN A 261 1.51 8.00 2.40
C ASN A 261 0.71 8.70 1.28
N ALA A 262 1.34 8.90 0.12
CA ALA A 262 0.73 9.54 -1.03
C ALA A 262 -0.22 8.60 -1.79
N ARG A 263 -0.01 7.29 -1.68
CA ARG A 263 -0.70 6.25 -2.46
C ARG A 263 -1.31 5.15 -1.59
N LEU A 264 -0.78 4.92 -0.39
CA LEU A 264 -1.21 3.91 0.57
C LEU A 264 -1.77 4.46 1.91
N PRO A 265 -2.38 5.67 1.99
CA PRO A 265 -2.84 6.22 3.27
C PRO A 265 -3.91 5.34 3.94
N LEU A 266 -4.84 4.77 3.17
CA LEU A 266 -5.86 3.84 3.69
C LEU A 266 -5.24 2.53 4.19
N TYR A 267 -4.27 1.98 3.47
CA TYR A 267 -3.56 0.77 3.89
C TYR A 267 -2.83 0.98 5.21
N SER A 268 -2.06 2.07 5.33
CA SER A 268 -1.38 2.46 6.57
C SER A 268 -2.37 2.73 7.70
N GLY A 269 -3.47 3.42 7.43
CA GLY A 269 -4.52 3.70 8.43
C GLY A 269 -5.13 2.43 9.02
N VAL A 270 -5.46 1.45 8.17
CA VAL A 270 -5.93 0.12 8.60
C VAL A 270 -4.89 -0.56 9.49
N LEU A 271 -3.63 -0.62 9.04
CA LEU A 271 -2.57 -1.30 9.79
C LEU A 271 -2.32 -0.67 11.16
N LEU A 272 -2.33 0.66 11.24
CA LEU A 272 -2.17 1.39 12.50
C LEU A 272 -3.36 1.14 13.44
N HIS A 273 -4.58 1.12 12.91
CA HIS A 273 -5.77 0.84 13.71
C HIS A 273 -5.79 -0.61 14.22
N GLU A 274 -5.47 -1.58 13.36
CA GLU A 274 -5.41 -2.99 13.73
C GLU A 274 -4.28 -3.29 14.73
N LEU A 275 -3.14 -2.60 14.61
CA LEU A 275 -2.06 -2.65 15.60
C LEU A 275 -2.53 -2.16 16.97
N TYR A 276 -3.23 -1.02 17.01
CA TYR A 276 -3.85 -0.50 18.23
C TYR A 276 -4.81 -1.52 18.85
N LEU A 277 -5.72 -2.11 18.06
CA LEU A 277 -6.70 -3.07 18.54
C LEU A 277 -6.04 -4.32 19.13
N ALA A 278 -5.06 -4.89 18.42
CA ALA A 278 -4.32 -6.05 18.89
C ALA A 278 -3.62 -5.78 20.23
N ASN A 279 -2.92 -4.64 20.34
CA ASN A 279 -2.24 -4.25 21.57
C ASN A 279 -3.22 -3.99 22.71
N MET A 280 -4.36 -3.36 22.46
CA MET A 280 -5.37 -3.11 23.48
C MET A 280 -5.99 -4.39 24.04
N ILE A 281 -6.17 -5.43 23.22
CA ILE A 281 -6.62 -6.73 23.71
C ILE A 281 -5.58 -7.33 24.66
N LEU A 282 -4.30 -7.34 24.27
CA LEU A 282 -3.21 -7.84 25.11
C LEU A 282 -3.07 -7.05 26.42
N ILE A 283 -3.19 -5.72 26.35
CA ILE A 283 -3.17 -4.85 27.53
C ILE A 283 -4.31 -5.24 28.47
N LYS A 284 -5.56 -5.29 27.99
CA LYS A 284 -6.73 -5.60 28.82
C LYS A 284 -6.61 -6.97 29.50
N ARG A 285 -6.24 -8.01 28.75
CA ARG A 285 -6.05 -9.36 29.30
C ARG A 285 -5.01 -9.38 30.42
N LYS A 286 -3.85 -8.75 30.21
CA LYS A 286 -2.80 -8.62 31.23
C LYS A 286 -3.25 -7.76 32.41
N TRP A 287 -4.04 -6.72 32.15
CA TRP A 287 -4.59 -5.84 33.16
C TRP A 287 -5.52 -6.57 34.13
N ASP A 288 -6.36 -7.46 33.61
CA ASP A 288 -7.27 -8.31 34.39
C ASP A 288 -6.51 -9.33 35.26
N LEU A 289 -5.32 -9.76 34.81
CA LEU A 289 -4.38 -10.57 35.60
C LEU A 289 -3.56 -9.75 36.62
N GLY A 290 -3.79 -8.45 36.74
CA GLY A 290 -3.05 -7.57 37.66
C GLY A 290 -1.68 -7.10 37.15
N ILE A 291 -1.30 -7.47 35.91
CA ILE A 291 -0.07 -7.04 35.25
C ILE A 291 -0.32 -5.66 34.62
N LYS A 292 0.05 -4.60 35.36
CA LYS A 292 -0.24 -3.20 35.02
C LYS A 292 1.02 -2.41 34.61
N THR A 293 0.96 -1.09 34.68
CA THR A 293 2.02 -0.13 34.29
C THR A 293 3.36 -0.29 35.00
N LYS A 294 3.45 -1.04 36.11
CA LYS A 294 4.75 -1.39 36.70
C LYS A 294 5.58 -2.32 35.81
N VAL A 295 4.94 -2.98 34.84
CA VAL A 295 5.60 -3.90 33.91
C VAL A 295 5.95 -3.15 32.63
N LYS A 296 7.25 -3.08 32.31
CA LYS A 296 7.80 -2.34 31.17
C LYS A 296 7.10 -2.70 29.85
N SER A 297 6.78 -3.98 29.62
CA SER A 297 6.10 -4.41 28.40
C SER A 297 4.69 -3.80 28.23
N ILE A 298 3.98 -3.51 29.33
CA ILE A 298 2.66 -2.85 29.27
C ILE A 298 2.81 -1.39 28.85
N ASN A 299 3.81 -0.68 29.37
CA ASN A 299 4.06 0.70 28.98
C ASN A 299 4.44 0.81 27.50
N VAL A 300 5.25 -0.13 26.98
CA VAL A 300 5.61 -0.18 25.55
C VAL A 300 4.35 -0.34 24.69
N LEU A 301 3.44 -1.26 25.05
CA LEU A 301 2.19 -1.45 24.31
C LEU A 301 1.27 -0.22 24.39
N LEU A 302 1.18 0.43 25.54
CA LEU A 302 0.38 1.65 25.73
C LEU A 302 0.93 2.81 24.88
N GLN A 303 2.24 2.97 24.83
CA GLN A 303 2.90 3.99 24.00
C GLN A 303 2.68 3.70 22.51
N GLU A 304 2.76 2.43 22.11
CA GLU A 304 2.50 2.04 20.74
C GLU A 304 1.03 2.27 20.36
N CYS A 305 0.07 2.02 21.25
CA CYS A 305 -1.33 2.37 21.05
C CYS A 305 -1.52 3.88 20.78
N GLN A 306 -0.91 4.73 21.62
CA GLN A 306 -0.98 6.19 21.46
C GLN A 306 -0.36 6.64 20.14
N SER A 307 0.81 6.10 19.81
CA SER A 307 1.54 6.40 18.60
C SER A 307 0.75 5.95 17.36
N ALA A 308 0.20 4.74 17.37
CA ALA A 308 -0.55 4.19 16.26
C ALA A 308 -1.81 5.01 15.96
N LEU A 309 -2.60 5.37 16.97
CA LEU A 309 -3.79 6.21 16.79
C LEU A 309 -3.44 7.62 16.27
N SER A 310 -2.39 8.22 16.82
CA SER A 310 -1.93 9.56 16.40
C SER A 310 -1.44 9.56 14.95
N GLN A 311 -0.67 8.54 14.58
CA GLN A 311 -0.21 8.34 13.21
C GLN A 311 -1.38 8.05 12.27
N ALA A 312 -2.34 7.22 12.67
CA ALA A 312 -3.50 6.88 11.83
C ALA A 312 -4.31 8.12 11.46
N LEU A 313 -4.56 9.03 12.41
CA LEU A 313 -5.24 10.29 12.13
C LEU A 313 -4.44 11.20 11.19
N ARG A 314 -3.11 11.18 11.27
CA ARG A 314 -2.23 11.97 10.39
C ARG A 314 -2.24 11.42 8.96
N VAL A 315 -2.07 10.12 8.78
CA VAL A 315 -2.02 9.53 7.42
C VAL A 315 -3.38 9.66 6.72
N LEU A 316 -4.48 9.62 7.47
CA LEU A 316 -5.85 9.71 6.95
C LEU A 316 -6.39 11.14 6.85
N GLU A 317 -5.61 12.17 7.18
CA GLU A 317 -6.12 13.54 7.31
C GLU A 317 -6.85 14.07 6.05
N ASN A 318 -6.44 13.56 4.88
CA ASN A 318 -6.89 13.93 3.55
C ASN A 318 -7.88 12.91 2.93
N GLU A 319 -8.14 11.79 3.62
CA GLU A 319 -9.00 10.71 3.13
C GLU A 319 -10.48 10.96 3.49
N ARG A 320 -10.95 12.20 3.36
CA ARG A 320 -12.30 12.60 3.78
C ARG A 320 -13.34 12.53 2.68
N ASN A 321 -12.90 12.40 1.43
CA ASN A 321 -13.78 12.42 0.26
C ASN A 321 -14.17 11.01 -0.20
N SER A 322 -13.77 9.96 0.52
CA SER A 322 -14.13 8.57 0.21
C SER A 322 -14.91 7.92 1.35
N PRO A 323 -15.95 7.12 1.06
CA PRO A 323 -16.71 6.42 2.11
C PRO A 323 -15.83 5.52 2.98
N ALA A 324 -14.82 4.89 2.39
CA ALA A 324 -13.85 4.05 3.10
C ALA A 324 -13.00 4.89 4.07
N GLY A 325 -12.50 6.04 3.62
CA GLY A 325 -11.70 6.94 4.43
C GLY A 325 -12.48 7.56 5.58
N GLU A 326 -13.70 8.05 5.33
CA GLU A 326 -14.57 8.58 6.39
C GLU A 326 -14.88 7.54 7.47
N LYS A 327 -15.23 6.31 7.05
CA LYS A 327 -15.51 5.20 7.96
C LYS A 327 -14.29 4.89 8.83
N LEU A 328 -13.11 4.78 8.22
CA LEU A 328 -11.87 4.47 8.93
C LEU A 328 -11.47 5.58 9.90
N ILE A 329 -11.56 6.86 9.49
CA ILE A 329 -11.32 8.01 10.37
C ILE A 329 -12.25 7.98 11.58
N SER A 330 -13.53 7.68 11.38
CA SER A 330 -14.52 7.56 12.47
C SER A 330 -14.15 6.46 13.46
N LEU A 331 -13.76 5.28 12.96
CA LEU A 331 -13.32 4.15 13.79
C LEU A 331 -12.07 4.49 14.61
N VAL A 332 -11.08 5.13 14.00
CA VAL A 332 -9.84 5.56 14.67
C VAL A 332 -10.15 6.60 15.75
N LYS A 333 -11.01 7.59 15.47
CA LYS A 333 -11.43 8.60 16.47
C LYS A 333 -12.18 7.97 17.64
N PHE A 334 -13.12 7.08 17.36
CA PHE A 334 -13.84 6.35 18.42
C PHE A 334 -12.86 5.56 19.30
N SER A 335 -11.93 4.85 18.67
CA SER A 335 -10.87 4.09 19.34
C SER A 335 -9.98 4.99 20.20
N GLY A 336 -9.64 6.19 19.71
CA GLY A 336 -8.90 7.20 20.46
C GLY A 336 -9.62 7.66 21.72
N THR A 337 -10.91 7.99 21.62
CA THR A 337 -11.74 8.36 22.77
C THR A 337 -11.80 7.24 23.82
N GLU A 338 -11.96 5.98 23.39
CA GLU A 338 -11.98 4.84 24.30
C GLU A 338 -10.61 4.60 24.96
N PHE A 339 -9.52 4.82 24.22
CA PHE A 339 -8.16 4.76 24.76
C PHE A 339 -7.92 5.83 25.83
N GLU A 340 -8.30 7.08 25.56
CA GLU A 340 -8.16 8.20 26.51
C GLU A 340 -8.96 7.98 27.79
N LYS A 341 -10.19 7.44 27.67
CA LYS A 341 -10.98 7.02 28.84
C LYS A 341 -10.27 5.94 29.64
N PHE A 342 -9.69 4.94 28.98
CA PHE A 342 -8.93 3.87 29.66
C PHE A 342 -7.72 4.43 30.40
N VAL A 343 -6.93 5.30 29.76
CA VAL A 343 -5.75 5.97 30.32
C VAL A 343 -6.14 6.81 31.54
N SER A 344 -7.17 7.65 31.40
CA SER A 344 -7.64 8.55 32.46
C SER A 344 -8.20 7.79 33.66
N ARG A 345 -9.07 6.78 33.41
CA ARG A 345 -9.67 5.95 34.47
C ARG A 345 -8.62 5.22 35.29
N ASN A 346 -7.52 4.80 34.66
CA ASN A 346 -6.45 4.04 35.30
C ASN A 346 -5.28 4.92 35.77
N LYS A 347 -5.36 6.26 35.63
CA LYS A 347 -4.31 7.22 36.00
C LYS A 347 -2.95 6.87 35.39
N ILE A 348 -2.96 6.49 34.11
CA ILE A 348 -1.74 6.10 33.38
C ILE A 348 -1.03 7.36 32.91
N ASP A 349 0.26 7.49 33.23
CA ASP A 349 1.11 8.55 32.72
C ASP A 349 1.77 8.12 31.40
N LEU A 350 1.42 8.82 30.31
CA LEU A 350 1.98 8.61 28.98
C LEU A 350 3.01 9.69 28.59
N SER A 351 3.32 10.64 29.48
CA SER A 351 4.19 11.80 29.19
C SER A 351 5.67 11.44 28.95
N GLY A 352 6.06 10.18 29.12
CA GLY A 352 7.45 9.73 29.13
C GLY A 352 8.15 9.53 27.79
N VAL A 353 7.53 9.71 26.62
CA VAL A 353 8.24 9.58 25.33
C VAL A 353 7.65 10.56 24.32
N THR A 354 8.38 11.65 24.08
CA THR A 354 8.16 12.57 22.97
C THR A 354 7.99 11.81 21.67
N THR A 355 6.90 12.10 20.96
CA THR A 355 6.80 11.88 19.53
C THR A 355 8.07 12.40 18.88
N GLY A 356 8.86 11.48 18.31
CA GLY A 356 9.97 11.87 17.45
C GLY A 356 9.41 12.83 16.42
N LYS A 357 9.85 14.10 16.47
CA LYS A 357 9.71 15.01 15.35
C LYS A 357 10.45 14.36 14.19
N SER A 358 9.68 13.72 13.32
CA SER A 358 10.09 13.44 11.95
C SER A 358 10.33 14.81 11.29
N ASN A 359 11.59 15.20 11.18
CA ASN A 359 12.03 16.24 10.26
C ASN A 359 11.73 15.81 8.82
#